data_AF-I2BH47-F1
#
_entry.id   AF-I2BH47-F1
#
_cell.length_a   1.000
_cell.length_b   1.000
_cell.length_c   1.000
_cell.angle_alpha   90.00
_cell.angle_beta   90.00
_cell.angle_gamma   90.00
#
_symmetry.space_group_name_H-M   'P 1'
#
loop_
_entity.id
_entity.type
_entity.pdbx_description
1 polymer ?
#
loop_
_entity_poly.entity_id
_entity_poly.type
_entity_poly.pdbx_seq_one_letter_code
_entity_poly.pdbx_strand_id
1 'polypeptide(L)'
;MAQGHMIPMVDIAKLLATRGAKVTIVTTPVNAARFESPLRRSNLRIDLVELRFPCVEAGLPEGCENADLLPSFAYLQSMMKAAAMMEPQVESLLESMRVKPDCIISDFCLPYVNKVAKKFDVPRVSFHGIGCFSLVCLQCIIIHEEELARMASSDHEYFVLPGMPGEIKFSNAQLPLQIRKNGHEDPKEESPNHNAIKVDSEAYGVIVNSFEELEPEYFSKCKSSRPGKIWCVGPVSLTNLNELDKIQRGHNSISLTHQSLEWLNTKEPKTVLYICLGSICNLSSQQLIELALGLEASGTPFIWAIREKEFTKDLFTWIVDDGFEDRVAGRGLLIRGWAPQVSILSHSSVGGFLTHCGWNSSLEGISAGIPLVTWPLFGDQFSNEKLIVDVLKIGVRIGAEKPTFWGGKEETTEVSVQRADVERAVRLAMEGGEEGDGRRKRAEELAGIARTAVERGGSSYKNVDVLIEDIAKHQEERRNHG
;
A
#
# COMPACT_ATOMS: atom_id res chain seq x y z
N MET A 1 8.58 -0.77 9.56
CA MET A 1 7.25 -1.17 10.05
C MET A 1 6.24 -0.11 9.63
N ALA A 2 5.35 -0.46 8.70
CA ALA A 2 4.33 0.45 8.18
C ALA A 2 3.01 -0.31 7.98
N GLN A 3 1.87 0.33 8.22
CA GLN A 3 0.56 -0.34 8.09
C GLN A 3 0.31 -0.89 6.68
N GLY A 4 0.76 -0.18 5.64
CA GLY A 4 0.68 -0.64 4.25
C GLY A 4 1.42 -1.95 3.97
N HIS A 5 2.33 -2.38 4.85
CA HIS A 5 3.07 -3.64 4.67
C HIS A 5 2.61 -4.68 5.69
N MET A 6 2.45 -4.30 6.95
CA MET A 6 2.11 -5.25 8.01
C MET A 6 0.70 -5.80 7.86
N ILE A 7 -0.29 -4.98 7.47
CA ILE A 7 -1.67 -5.46 7.31
C ILE A 7 -1.75 -6.58 6.25
N PRO A 8 -1.27 -6.39 5.00
CA PRO A 8 -1.30 -7.49 4.03
C PRO A 8 -0.41 -8.67 4.44
N MET A 9 0.72 -8.46 5.14
CA MET A 9 1.51 -9.59 5.65
C MET A 9 0.77 -10.40 6.73
N VAL A 10 -0.02 -9.75 7.59
CA VAL A 10 -0.90 -10.42 8.56
C VAL A 10 -2.01 -11.18 7.84
N ASP A 11 -2.61 -10.60 6.80
CA ASP A 11 -3.61 -11.30 5.98
C ASP A 11 -2.98 -12.53 5.27
N ILE A 12 -1.76 -12.41 4.73
CA ILE A 12 -1.00 -13.53 4.15
C ILE A 12 -0.69 -14.60 5.21
N ALA A 13 -0.30 -14.21 6.42
CA ALA A 13 -0.07 -15.14 7.52
C ALA A 13 -1.34 -15.94 7.87
N LYS A 14 -2.51 -15.28 7.90
CA LYS A 14 -3.80 -15.96 8.07
C LYS A 14 -4.06 -16.93 6.91
N LEU A 15 -3.88 -16.50 5.67
CA LEU A 15 -4.03 -17.35 4.49
C LEU A 15 -3.19 -18.63 4.59
N LEU A 16 -1.90 -18.52 4.87
CA LEU A 16 -1.02 -19.67 5.03
C LEU A 16 -1.48 -20.59 6.17
N ALA A 17 -1.88 -20.01 7.30
CA ALA A 17 -2.35 -20.78 8.44
C ALA A 17 -3.67 -21.53 8.15
N THR A 18 -4.58 -20.96 7.34
CA THR A 18 -5.79 -21.67 6.89
C THR A 18 -5.49 -22.88 6.01
N ARG A 19 -4.32 -22.92 5.36
CA ARG A 19 -3.82 -24.07 4.59
C ARG A 19 -2.99 -25.04 5.43
N GLY A 20 -2.97 -24.84 6.75
CA GLY A 20 -2.33 -25.74 7.70
C GLY A 20 -0.87 -25.42 8.03
N ALA A 21 -0.32 -24.33 7.48
CA ALA A 21 1.01 -23.86 7.88
C ALA A 21 1.00 -23.41 9.36
N LYS A 22 2.11 -23.65 10.06
CA LYS A 22 2.39 -22.98 11.32
C LYS A 22 3.11 -21.67 10.99
N VAL A 23 2.58 -20.53 11.44
CA VAL A 23 3.14 -19.22 11.13
C VAL A 23 3.63 -18.56 12.41
N THR A 24 4.79 -17.91 12.34
CA THR A 24 5.28 -17.00 13.40
C THR A 24 5.44 -15.61 12.81
N ILE A 25 4.70 -14.64 13.34
CA ILE A 25 4.83 -13.24 12.97
C ILE A 25 5.84 -12.60 13.92
N VAL A 26 6.93 -12.07 13.36
CA VAL A 26 7.94 -11.32 14.11
C VAL A 26 7.64 -9.83 13.95
N THR A 27 7.41 -9.13 15.05
CA THR A 27 7.09 -7.70 15.04
C THR A 27 7.62 -7.03 16.31
N THR A 28 7.20 -5.80 16.57
CA THR A 28 7.61 -5.01 17.75
C THR A 28 6.40 -4.80 18.69
N PRO A 29 6.60 -4.51 19.98
CA PRO A 29 5.50 -4.42 20.95
C PRO A 29 4.35 -3.48 20.55
N VAL A 30 4.66 -2.29 20.04
CA VAL A 30 3.63 -1.32 19.61
C VAL A 30 2.82 -1.83 18.43
N ASN A 31 3.45 -2.60 17.54
CA ASN A 31 2.81 -3.17 16.35
C ASN A 31 2.06 -4.46 16.68
N ALA A 32 2.55 -5.29 17.61
CA ALA A 32 1.89 -6.49 18.11
C ALA A 32 0.50 -6.17 18.67
N ALA A 33 0.40 -5.13 19.51
CA ALA A 33 -0.86 -4.69 20.11
C ALA A 33 -1.96 -4.35 19.07
N ARG A 34 -1.59 -3.98 17.84
CA ARG A 34 -2.54 -3.67 16.76
C ARG A 34 -3.19 -4.92 16.16
N PHE A 35 -2.51 -6.07 16.20
CA PHE A 35 -2.95 -7.30 15.54
C PHE A 35 -3.33 -8.43 16.51
N GLU A 36 -2.99 -8.30 17.79
CA GLU A 36 -3.23 -9.34 18.80
C GLU A 36 -4.69 -9.79 18.85
N SER A 37 -5.63 -8.85 18.94
CA SER A 37 -7.06 -9.17 19.04
C SER A 37 -7.58 -9.90 17.79
N PRO A 38 -7.39 -9.40 16.54
CA PRO A 38 -7.77 -10.12 15.34
C PRO A 38 -7.11 -11.51 15.21
N LEU A 39 -5.83 -11.64 15.58
CA LEU A 39 -5.11 -12.92 15.50
C LEU A 39 -5.65 -13.94 16.51
N ARG A 40 -5.87 -13.54 17.77
CA ARG A 40 -6.46 -14.41 18.79
C ARG A 40 -7.85 -14.89 18.39
N ARG A 41 -8.69 -14.02 17.83
CA ARG A 41 -10.04 -14.42 17.37
C ARG A 41 -10.03 -15.41 16.21
N SER A 42 -9.00 -15.37 15.37
CA SER A 42 -8.94 -16.25 14.19
C SER A 42 -8.81 -17.74 14.55
N ASN A 43 -8.35 -18.08 15.77
CA ASN A 43 -8.04 -19.44 16.19
C ASN A 43 -7.09 -20.19 15.23
N LEU A 44 -6.29 -19.46 14.46
CA LEU A 44 -5.30 -20.01 13.54
C LEU A 44 -3.97 -20.30 14.28
N ARG A 45 -3.16 -21.18 13.71
CA ARG A 45 -1.83 -21.53 14.23
C ARG A 45 -0.80 -20.43 13.91
N ILE A 46 -0.99 -19.27 14.53
CA ILE A 46 -0.16 -18.08 14.36
C ILE A 46 0.41 -17.67 15.72
N ASP A 47 1.73 -17.79 15.87
CA ASP A 47 2.48 -17.29 17.01
C ASP A 47 2.91 -15.84 16.75
N LEU A 48 2.86 -14.99 17.76
CA LEU A 48 3.34 -13.60 17.69
C LEU A 48 4.61 -13.45 18.56
N VAL A 49 5.69 -13.00 17.95
CA VAL A 49 6.98 -12.78 18.63
C VAL A 49 7.33 -11.30 18.57
N GLU A 50 7.56 -10.73 19.74
CA GLU A 50 7.90 -9.32 19.91
C GLU A 50 9.40 -9.13 20.10
N LEU A 51 10.02 -8.32 19.25
CA LEU A 51 11.41 -7.90 19.34
C LEU A 51 11.50 -6.43 19.71
N ARG A 52 12.52 -6.05 20.48
CA ARG A 52 12.74 -4.67 20.89
C ARG A 52 13.04 -3.81 19.65
N PHE A 53 12.31 -2.72 19.48
CA PHE A 53 12.64 -1.72 18.47
C PHE A 53 13.58 -0.65 19.06
N PRO A 54 14.79 -0.46 18.51
CA PRO A 54 15.79 0.43 19.09
C PRO A 54 15.54 1.90 18.68
N CYS A 55 14.42 2.48 19.13
CA CYS A 55 14.03 3.85 18.82
C CYS A 55 15.13 4.86 19.15
N VAL A 56 15.51 4.92 20.43
CA VAL A 56 16.41 5.96 20.95
C VAL A 56 17.80 5.85 20.33
N GLU A 57 18.33 4.63 20.17
CA GLU A 57 19.65 4.40 19.57
C GLU A 57 19.72 4.78 18.08
N ALA A 58 18.58 4.77 17.39
CA ALA A 58 18.48 5.21 16.00
C ALA A 58 18.11 6.71 15.86
N GLY A 59 17.89 7.42 16.96
CA GLY A 59 17.48 8.82 16.96
C GLY A 59 15.99 9.06 16.75
N LEU A 60 15.15 8.06 17.05
CA LEU A 60 13.69 8.22 17.08
C LEU A 60 13.22 8.54 18.50
N PRO A 61 12.11 9.28 18.65
CA PRO A 61 11.41 9.37 19.94
C PRO A 61 10.95 7.98 20.41
N GLU A 62 10.89 7.80 21.73
CA GLU A 62 10.40 6.55 22.33
C GLU A 62 8.95 6.25 21.89
N GLY A 63 8.64 4.97 21.66
CA GLY A 63 7.33 4.52 21.19
C GLY A 63 7.05 4.72 19.69
N CYS A 64 7.95 5.37 18.94
CA CYS A 64 7.82 5.56 17.48
C CYS A 64 8.26 4.30 16.70
N GLU A 65 7.61 3.16 16.93
CA GLU A 65 7.93 1.89 16.26
C GLU A 65 7.20 1.67 14.92
N ASN A 66 6.43 2.66 14.46
CA ASN A 66 5.66 2.60 13.21
C ASN A 66 5.77 3.91 12.43
N ALA A 67 5.78 3.81 11.10
CA ALA A 67 5.81 4.94 10.18
C ALA A 67 4.69 5.97 10.44
N ASP A 68 3.49 5.52 10.86
CA ASP A 68 2.36 6.42 11.13
C ASP A 68 2.46 7.18 12.47
N LEU A 69 3.40 6.79 13.34
CA LEU A 69 3.72 7.44 14.60
C LEU A 69 4.86 8.45 14.49
N LEU A 70 5.57 8.49 13.35
CA LEU A 70 6.68 9.41 13.16
C LEU A 70 6.21 10.87 13.27
N PRO A 71 6.95 11.73 14.00
CA PRO A 71 6.62 13.16 14.10
C PRO A 71 6.81 13.91 12.79
N SER A 72 7.78 13.49 11.97
CA SER A 72 8.03 14.03 10.64
C SER A 72 8.59 12.96 9.70
N PHE A 73 8.48 13.12 8.38
CA PHE A 73 9.11 12.20 7.41
C PHE A 73 10.66 12.25 7.50
N ALA A 74 11.23 13.31 8.08
CA ALA A 74 12.67 13.39 8.33
C ALA A 74 13.18 12.21 9.18
N TYR A 75 12.33 11.64 10.02
CA TYR A 75 12.65 10.48 10.85
C TYR A 75 12.57 9.14 10.10
N LEU A 76 12.19 9.12 8.81
CA LEU A 76 12.08 7.87 8.06
C LEU A 76 13.44 7.14 7.97
N GLN A 77 14.54 7.88 7.78
CA GLN A 77 15.88 7.30 7.75
C GLN A 77 16.26 6.70 9.12
N SER A 78 15.94 7.39 10.22
CA SER A 78 16.10 6.85 11.57
C SER A 78 15.27 5.59 11.79
N MET A 79 14.04 5.51 11.24
CA MET A 79 13.22 4.30 11.29
C MET A 79 13.85 3.14 10.52
N MET A 80 14.40 3.39 9.34
CA MET A 80 15.11 2.38 8.54
C MET A 80 16.36 1.88 9.28
N LYS A 81 17.12 2.80 9.89
CA LYS A 81 18.27 2.47 10.74
C LYS A 81 17.87 1.59 11.93
N ALA A 82 16.81 1.95 12.66
CA ALA A 82 16.31 1.16 13.78
C ALA A 82 15.89 -0.25 13.34
N ALA A 83 15.23 -0.38 12.18
CA ALA A 83 14.83 -1.67 11.63
C ALA A 83 16.05 -2.55 11.27
N ALA A 84 17.11 -1.97 10.72
CA ALA A 84 18.36 -2.69 10.46
C ALA A 84 19.06 -3.16 11.74
N MET A 85 19.01 -2.36 12.81
CA MET A 85 19.58 -2.72 14.13
C MET A 85 18.86 -3.91 14.81
N MET A 86 17.73 -4.37 14.28
CA MET A 86 17.06 -5.58 14.77
C MET A 86 17.73 -6.88 14.32
N GLU A 87 18.66 -6.84 13.35
CA GLU A 87 19.32 -8.02 12.80
C GLU A 87 19.81 -9.02 13.86
N PRO A 88 20.56 -8.63 14.92
CA PRO A 88 21.05 -9.57 15.92
C PRO A 88 19.93 -10.26 16.72
N GLN A 89 18.81 -9.58 16.94
CA GLN A 89 17.66 -10.15 17.65
C GLN A 89 16.93 -11.19 16.79
N VAL A 90 16.78 -10.92 15.49
CA VAL A 90 16.20 -11.89 14.53
C VAL A 90 17.10 -13.11 14.41
N GLU A 91 18.41 -12.91 14.32
CA GLU A 91 19.40 -13.98 14.30
C GLU A 91 19.33 -14.85 15.57
N SER A 92 19.34 -14.22 16.76
CA SER A 92 19.23 -14.93 18.03
C SER A 92 17.90 -15.68 18.18
N LEU A 93 16.80 -15.10 17.69
CA LEU A 93 15.51 -15.78 17.64
C LEU A 93 15.62 -17.06 16.82
N LEU A 94 16.16 -17.00 15.61
CA LEU A 94 16.37 -18.19 14.78
C LEU A 94 17.30 -19.19 15.44
N GLU A 95 18.39 -18.77 16.11
CA GLU A 95 19.28 -19.67 16.86
C GLU A 95 18.53 -20.45 17.93
N SER A 96 17.70 -19.75 18.71
CA SER A 96 16.94 -20.33 19.83
C SER A 96 15.84 -21.31 19.40
N MET A 97 15.36 -21.22 18.16
CA MET A 97 14.32 -22.12 17.65
C MET A 97 14.84 -23.55 17.52
N ARG A 98 14.18 -24.50 18.19
CA ARG A 98 14.49 -25.93 18.10
C ARG A 98 14.31 -26.47 16.68
N VAL A 99 13.27 -26.02 15.99
CA VAL A 99 12.97 -26.36 14.59
C VAL A 99 13.06 -25.06 13.81
N LYS A 100 13.95 -25.01 12.81
CA LYS A 100 14.07 -23.84 11.93
C LYS A 100 12.83 -23.76 11.02
N PRO A 101 12.39 -22.56 10.64
CA PRO A 101 11.26 -22.42 9.73
C PRO A 101 11.61 -22.95 8.33
N ASP A 102 10.62 -23.51 7.63
CA ASP A 102 10.79 -23.99 6.25
C ASP A 102 11.02 -22.85 5.25
N CYS A 103 10.57 -21.63 5.58
CA CYS A 103 10.87 -20.41 4.84
C CYS A 103 10.75 -19.17 5.73
N ILE A 104 11.39 -18.08 5.34
CA ILE A 104 11.16 -16.75 5.90
C ILE A 104 10.49 -15.87 4.85
N ILE A 105 9.29 -15.36 5.14
CA ILE A 105 8.66 -14.32 4.34
C ILE A 105 9.03 -12.98 4.96
N SER A 106 9.71 -12.11 4.22
CA SER A 106 10.15 -10.81 4.73
C SER A 106 9.86 -9.67 3.79
N ASP A 107 9.68 -8.49 4.38
CA ASP A 107 9.60 -7.25 3.65
C ASP A 107 10.90 -6.99 2.85
N PHE A 108 10.78 -6.43 1.65
CA PHE A 108 11.92 -6.08 0.82
C PHE A 108 12.78 -4.98 1.46
N CYS A 109 12.19 -4.09 2.27
CA CYS A 109 12.87 -3.03 3.01
C CYS A 109 13.77 -3.54 4.15
N LEU A 110 13.83 -4.85 4.40
CA LEU A 110 14.66 -5.48 5.43
C LEU A 110 15.75 -6.37 4.79
N PRO A 111 16.75 -5.80 4.08
CA PRO A 111 17.74 -6.58 3.35
C PRO A 111 18.58 -7.51 4.25
N TYR A 112 18.78 -7.17 5.52
CA TYR A 112 19.52 -8.01 6.47
C TYR A 112 18.90 -9.41 6.63
N VAL A 113 17.59 -9.56 6.39
CA VAL A 113 16.92 -10.85 6.53
C VAL A 113 17.46 -11.87 5.53
N ASN A 114 17.95 -11.43 4.36
CA ASN A 114 18.62 -12.31 3.41
C ASN A 114 19.91 -12.93 3.98
N LYS A 115 20.72 -12.12 4.67
CA LYS A 115 21.95 -12.57 5.34
C LYS A 115 21.61 -13.58 6.44
N VAL A 116 20.63 -13.26 7.28
CA VAL A 116 20.17 -14.15 8.36
C VAL A 116 19.63 -15.46 7.78
N ALA A 117 18.78 -15.39 6.76
CA ALA A 117 18.21 -16.56 6.09
C ALA A 117 19.30 -17.48 5.53
N LYS A 118 20.33 -16.93 4.86
CA LYS A 118 21.49 -17.70 4.39
C LYS A 118 22.29 -18.34 5.53
N LYS A 119 22.49 -17.64 6.65
CA LYS A 119 23.23 -18.18 7.82
C LYS A 119 22.58 -19.46 8.36
N PHE A 120 21.26 -19.53 8.39
CA PHE A 120 20.52 -20.71 8.87
C PHE A 120 20.08 -21.65 7.76
N ASP A 121 20.51 -21.39 6.52
CA ASP A 121 20.11 -22.12 5.33
C ASP A 121 18.57 -22.23 5.27
N VAL A 122 17.89 -21.09 5.21
CA VAL A 122 16.42 -21.00 5.09
C VAL A 122 16.09 -20.16 3.84
N PRO A 123 15.19 -20.61 2.95
CA PRO A 123 14.82 -19.81 1.79
C PRO A 123 14.06 -18.55 2.24
N ARG A 124 14.46 -17.39 1.70
CA ARG A 124 13.76 -16.13 1.88
C ARG A 124 12.80 -15.88 0.72
N VAL A 125 11.52 -15.72 1.02
CA VAL A 125 10.51 -15.22 0.09
C VAL A 125 10.26 -13.75 0.37
N SER A 126 10.32 -12.90 -0.65
CA SER A 126 10.16 -11.46 -0.51
C SER A 126 8.71 -11.01 -0.63
N PHE A 127 8.36 -9.95 0.09
CA PHE A 127 7.10 -9.22 -0.05
C PHE A 127 7.39 -7.72 -0.23
N HIS A 128 6.90 -7.14 -1.33
CA HIS A 128 7.12 -5.73 -1.68
C HIS A 128 5.98 -4.80 -1.23
N GLY A 129 4.76 -5.31 -1.13
CA GLY A 129 3.58 -4.48 -0.88
C GLY A 129 3.04 -3.74 -2.11
N ILE A 130 3.55 -4.01 -3.31
CA ILE A 130 3.13 -3.39 -4.59
C ILE A 130 2.62 -4.45 -5.59
N GLY A 131 1.92 -4.01 -6.65
CA GLY A 131 1.38 -4.87 -7.71
C GLY A 131 2.40 -5.32 -8.76
N CYS A 132 1.99 -6.21 -9.68
CA CYS A 132 2.87 -6.68 -10.76
C CYS A 132 3.25 -5.54 -11.70
N PHE A 133 2.34 -4.62 -12.01
CA PHE A 133 2.64 -3.46 -12.83
C PHE A 133 3.79 -2.63 -12.25
N SER A 134 3.70 -2.28 -10.97
CA SER A 134 4.70 -1.46 -10.28
C SER A 134 6.02 -2.21 -10.08
N LEU A 135 6.00 -3.54 -9.91
CA LEU A 135 7.22 -4.36 -9.95
C LEU A 135 7.90 -4.30 -11.32
N VAL A 136 7.15 -4.40 -12.41
CA VAL A 136 7.70 -4.27 -13.77
C VAL A 136 8.22 -2.86 -14.01
N CYS A 137 7.50 -1.82 -13.58
CA CYS A 137 8.00 -0.44 -13.63
C CYS A 137 9.35 -0.33 -12.93
N LEU A 138 9.46 -0.82 -11.69
CA LEU A 138 10.71 -0.79 -10.93
C LEU A 138 11.85 -1.51 -11.66
N GLN A 139 11.59 -2.69 -12.23
CA GLN A 139 12.59 -3.44 -13.01
C GLN A 139 13.04 -2.68 -14.25
N CYS A 140 12.10 -2.16 -15.05
CA CYS A 140 12.40 -1.37 -16.24
C CYS A 140 13.21 -0.13 -15.89
N ILE A 141 12.82 0.56 -14.83
CA ILE A 141 13.49 1.75 -14.32
C ILE A 141 14.96 1.44 -13.96
N ILE A 142 15.23 0.31 -13.30
CA ILE A 142 16.59 -0.11 -12.93
C ILE A 142 17.40 -0.53 -14.16
N ILE A 143 16.82 -1.34 -15.04
CA ILE A 143 17.51 -1.85 -16.24
C ILE A 143 17.90 -0.71 -17.18
N HIS A 144 17.05 0.31 -17.29
CA HIS A 144 17.22 1.44 -18.21
C HIS A 144 17.71 2.71 -17.51
N GLU A 145 18.30 2.62 -16.32
CA GLU A 145 18.70 3.78 -15.51
C GLU A 145 19.56 4.79 -16.30
N GLU A 146 20.57 4.32 -17.04
CA GLU A 146 21.46 5.18 -17.84
C GLU A 146 20.77 5.84 -19.03
N GLU A 147 19.77 5.18 -19.61
CA GLU A 147 18.94 5.72 -20.69
C GLU A 147 18.01 6.81 -20.16
N LEU A 148 17.32 6.52 -19.05
CA LEU A 148 16.44 7.44 -18.36
C LEU A 148 17.18 8.69 -17.88
N ALA A 149 18.39 8.53 -17.33
CA ALA A 149 19.22 9.66 -16.91
C ALA A 149 19.62 10.58 -18.08
N ARG A 150 19.75 10.06 -19.31
CA ARG A 150 20.00 10.87 -20.52
C ARG A 150 18.75 11.56 -21.04
N MET A 151 17.58 10.96 -20.82
CA MET A 151 16.28 11.53 -21.18
C MET A 151 15.79 12.58 -20.17
N ALA A 152 16.47 12.71 -19.02
CA ALA A 152 16.12 13.63 -17.94
C ALA A 152 16.49 15.10 -18.22
N SER A 153 16.00 15.66 -19.32
CA SER A 153 16.22 17.06 -19.74
C SER A 153 15.35 18.07 -18.96
N SER A 154 14.12 17.67 -18.58
CA SER A 154 13.12 18.52 -17.91
C SER A 154 12.19 17.70 -17.02
N ASP A 155 11.86 18.23 -15.84
CA ASP A 155 10.94 17.60 -14.88
C ASP A 155 9.51 17.37 -15.42
N HIS A 156 9.14 18.11 -16.46
CA HIS A 156 7.78 18.13 -17.01
C HIS A 156 7.63 17.37 -18.33
N GLU A 157 8.74 16.98 -18.96
CA GLU A 157 8.70 16.25 -20.22
C GLU A 157 8.33 14.79 -19.96
N TYR A 158 7.32 14.31 -20.69
CA TYR A 158 6.84 12.94 -20.61
C TYR A 158 7.56 12.05 -21.61
N PHE A 159 8.02 10.89 -21.17
CA PHE A 159 8.64 9.87 -22.00
C PHE A 159 8.01 8.50 -21.75
N VAL A 160 8.11 7.61 -22.73
CA VAL A 160 7.68 6.21 -22.59
C VAL A 160 8.73 5.45 -21.79
N LEU A 161 8.32 4.74 -20.73
CA LEU A 161 9.23 3.95 -19.91
C LEU A 161 9.74 2.73 -20.72
N PRO A 162 11.05 2.65 -21.03
CA PRO A 162 11.57 1.58 -21.88
C PRO A 162 11.34 0.20 -21.27
N GLY A 163 11.00 -0.76 -22.15
CA GLY A 163 10.74 -2.15 -21.77
C GLY A 163 9.37 -2.41 -21.15
N MET A 164 8.55 -1.40 -20.83
CA MET A 164 7.18 -1.66 -20.36
C MET A 164 6.30 -2.26 -21.48
N PRO A 165 5.43 -3.24 -21.16
CA PRO A 165 4.30 -3.58 -22.04
C PRO A 165 3.38 -2.36 -22.22
N GLY A 166 3.21 -1.93 -23.47
CA GLY A 166 2.42 -0.75 -23.85
C GLY A 166 3.16 0.59 -23.72
N GLU A 167 2.48 1.68 -24.13
CA GLU A 167 3.03 3.04 -24.07
C GLU A 167 2.77 3.70 -22.70
N ILE A 168 3.46 3.25 -21.67
CA ILE A 168 3.35 3.83 -20.33
C ILE A 168 4.26 5.05 -20.22
N LYS A 169 3.67 6.24 -20.05
CA LYS A 169 4.41 7.50 -20.00
C LYS A 169 4.59 8.03 -18.59
N PHE A 170 5.82 8.41 -18.25
CA PHE A 170 6.18 9.09 -17.01
C PHE A 170 6.85 10.42 -17.31
N SER A 171 6.70 11.39 -16.42
CA SER A 171 7.60 12.54 -16.38
C SER A 171 8.82 12.25 -15.50
N ASN A 172 9.90 13.00 -15.66
CA ASN A 172 11.09 12.87 -14.81
C ASN A 172 10.80 13.14 -13.33
N ALA A 173 9.79 13.96 -13.02
CA ALA A 173 9.36 14.19 -11.65
C ALA A 173 8.67 12.98 -11.02
N GLN A 174 8.00 12.14 -11.83
CA GLN A 174 7.24 10.98 -11.36
C GLN A 174 8.12 9.74 -11.12
N LEU A 175 9.38 9.76 -11.55
CA LEU A 175 10.33 8.67 -11.29
C LEU A 175 10.80 8.66 -9.82
N PRO A 176 11.18 7.48 -9.28
CA PRO A 176 11.78 7.39 -7.96
C PRO A 176 12.98 8.34 -7.79
N LEU A 177 13.04 9.03 -6.66
CA LEU A 177 14.09 10.01 -6.35
C LEU A 177 15.51 9.49 -6.54
N GLN A 178 15.74 8.19 -6.34
CA GLN A 178 17.05 7.55 -6.38
C GLN A 178 17.70 7.63 -7.78
N ILE A 179 16.92 7.93 -8.81
CA ILE A 179 17.37 8.04 -10.21
C ILE A 179 17.52 9.51 -10.61
N ARG A 180 16.97 10.43 -9.80
CA ARG A 180 17.20 11.85 -9.93
C ARG A 180 18.60 12.12 -9.37
N LYS A 181 19.62 11.99 -10.24
CA LYS A 181 20.98 12.47 -9.97
C LYS A 181 20.96 13.99 -9.81
N ASN A 182 20.45 14.49 -8.69
CA ASN A 182 20.86 15.79 -8.20
C ASN A 182 22.28 15.57 -7.71
N GLY A 183 23.27 16.14 -8.39
CA GLY A 183 24.72 15.94 -8.20
C GLY A 183 25.27 16.36 -6.82
N HIS A 184 24.64 15.92 -5.74
CA HIS A 184 24.95 16.24 -4.35
C HIS A 184 25.09 15.01 -3.44
N GLU A 185 24.87 13.78 -3.94
CA GLU A 185 25.18 12.56 -3.19
C GLU A 185 26.57 12.03 -3.57
N ASP A 186 27.39 11.70 -2.56
CA ASP A 186 28.73 11.13 -2.74
C ASP A 186 28.61 9.78 -3.47
N PRO A 187 29.30 9.58 -4.62
CA PRO A 187 29.24 8.34 -5.41
C PRO A 187 29.60 7.05 -4.65
N LYS A 188 30.06 7.15 -3.39
CA LYS A 188 30.53 6.04 -2.56
C LYS A 188 29.49 5.49 -1.58
N GLU A 189 28.36 6.14 -1.37
CA GLU A 189 27.28 5.62 -0.50
C GLU A 189 26.14 5.05 -1.36
N GLU A 190 26.07 3.72 -1.48
CA GLU A 190 24.90 3.07 -2.08
C GLU A 190 23.66 3.45 -1.25
N SER A 191 22.67 4.12 -1.87
CA SER A 191 21.42 4.45 -1.17
C SER A 191 20.80 3.17 -0.56
N PRO A 192 20.23 3.21 0.66
CA PRO A 192 19.64 2.04 1.31
C PRO A 192 18.60 1.29 0.44
N ASN A 193 17.91 1.99 -0.45
CA ASN A 193 16.92 1.42 -1.37
C ASN A 193 17.57 0.63 -2.52
N HIS A 194 18.70 1.10 -3.07
CA HIS A 194 19.46 0.35 -4.09
C HIS A 194 19.98 -0.97 -3.52
N ASN A 195 20.54 -0.96 -2.31
CA ASN A 195 20.97 -2.18 -1.63
C ASN A 195 19.78 -3.13 -1.39
N ALA A 196 18.63 -2.62 -0.93
CA ALA A 196 17.44 -3.43 -0.71
C ALA A 196 16.96 -4.16 -1.98
N ILE A 197 16.91 -3.46 -3.12
CA ILE A 197 16.51 -4.05 -4.41
C ILE A 197 17.53 -5.08 -4.90
N LYS A 198 18.82 -4.77 -4.80
CA LYS A 198 19.89 -5.71 -5.17
C LYS A 198 19.80 -7.00 -4.36
N VAL A 199 19.67 -6.90 -3.04
CA VAL A 199 19.52 -8.04 -2.13
C VAL A 199 18.21 -8.79 -2.38
N ASP A 200 17.15 -8.10 -2.80
CA ASP A 200 15.88 -8.72 -3.18
C ASP A 200 15.99 -9.65 -4.39
N SER A 201 16.91 -9.37 -5.33
CA SER A 201 17.15 -10.24 -6.48
C SER A 201 17.67 -11.63 -6.10
N GLU A 202 18.22 -11.78 -4.89
CA GLU A 202 18.71 -13.04 -4.34
C GLU A 202 17.63 -13.82 -3.57
N ALA A 203 16.44 -13.25 -3.39
CA ALA A 203 15.34 -13.95 -2.71
C ALA A 203 14.92 -15.20 -3.51
N TYR A 204 14.54 -16.26 -2.80
CA TYR A 204 14.05 -17.51 -3.38
C TYR A 204 12.84 -17.31 -4.29
N GLY A 205 11.97 -16.37 -3.93
CA GLY A 205 10.83 -15.95 -4.74
C GLY A 205 10.11 -14.74 -4.16
N VAL A 206 8.98 -14.37 -4.76
CA VAL A 206 8.19 -13.18 -4.41
C VAL A 206 6.72 -13.52 -4.23
N ILE A 207 6.14 -13.07 -3.13
CA ILE A 207 4.69 -13.03 -2.96
C ILE A 207 4.19 -11.65 -3.39
N VAL A 208 3.19 -11.65 -4.27
CA VAL A 208 2.53 -10.44 -4.73
C VAL A 208 1.10 -10.45 -4.21
N ASN A 209 0.73 -9.40 -3.45
CA ASN A 209 -0.68 -9.16 -3.15
C ASN A 209 -1.33 -8.57 -4.41
N SER A 210 -1.64 -9.40 -5.39
CA SER A 210 -2.39 -9.09 -6.62
C SER A 210 -3.05 -10.39 -7.10
N PHE A 211 -3.81 -10.36 -8.19
CA PHE A 211 -4.33 -11.54 -8.86
C PHE A 211 -3.97 -11.49 -10.35
N GLU A 212 -3.70 -12.66 -10.94
CA GLU A 212 -3.11 -12.77 -12.28
C GLU A 212 -3.95 -12.07 -13.35
N GLU A 213 -5.28 -12.16 -13.22
CA GLU A 213 -6.24 -11.63 -14.16
C GLU A 213 -6.34 -10.09 -14.14
N LEU A 214 -5.87 -9.43 -13.07
CA LEU A 214 -5.84 -7.96 -12.98
C LEU A 214 -4.78 -7.37 -13.91
N GLU A 215 -3.62 -8.02 -13.99
CA GLU A 215 -2.40 -7.49 -14.59
C GLU A 215 -1.70 -8.53 -15.49
N PRO A 216 -2.39 -9.22 -16.42
CA PRO A 216 -1.90 -10.45 -17.03
C PRO A 216 -0.59 -10.29 -17.81
N GLU A 217 -0.44 -9.20 -18.58
CA GLU A 217 0.79 -8.92 -19.32
C GLU A 217 1.99 -8.66 -18.40
N TYR A 218 1.76 -7.91 -17.31
CA TYR A 218 2.78 -7.55 -16.33
C TYR A 218 3.15 -8.75 -15.46
N PHE A 219 2.17 -9.57 -15.07
CA PHE A 219 2.40 -10.83 -14.38
C PHE A 219 3.23 -11.79 -15.24
N SER A 220 2.92 -11.92 -16.53
CA SER A 220 3.70 -12.73 -17.48
C SER A 220 5.17 -12.27 -17.56
N LYS A 221 5.39 -10.95 -17.59
CA LYS A 221 6.74 -10.37 -17.54
C LYS A 221 7.45 -10.67 -16.21
N CYS A 222 6.78 -10.48 -15.07
CA CYS A 222 7.30 -10.87 -13.77
C CYS A 222 7.73 -12.36 -13.75
N LYS A 223 6.85 -13.25 -14.21
CA LYS A 223 7.08 -14.69 -14.26
C LYS A 223 8.26 -15.06 -15.16
N SER A 224 8.48 -14.33 -16.25
CA SER A 224 9.63 -14.53 -17.13
C SER A 224 10.95 -14.13 -16.46
N SER A 225 10.95 -13.06 -15.65
CA SER A 225 12.11 -12.63 -14.87
C SER A 225 12.44 -13.56 -13.69
N ARG A 226 11.44 -14.23 -13.09
CA ARG A 226 11.61 -15.20 -11.99
C ARG A 226 10.72 -16.43 -12.20
N PRO A 227 11.11 -17.37 -13.09
CA PRO A 227 10.29 -18.52 -13.46
C PRO A 227 9.89 -19.40 -12.27
N GLY A 228 8.58 -19.58 -12.08
CA GLY A 228 8.03 -20.44 -11.02
C GLY A 228 8.21 -19.94 -9.59
N LYS A 229 8.72 -18.72 -9.41
CA LYS A 229 9.05 -18.14 -8.09
C LYS A 229 8.32 -16.82 -7.81
N ILE A 230 7.18 -16.61 -8.44
CA ILE A 230 6.29 -15.48 -8.20
C ILE A 230 4.88 -16.02 -8.00
N TRP A 231 4.26 -15.65 -6.89
CA TRP A 231 2.93 -16.09 -6.51
C TRP A 231 2.02 -14.89 -6.24
N CYS A 232 1.03 -14.70 -7.10
CA CYS A 232 -0.06 -13.76 -6.85
C CYS A 232 -1.06 -14.42 -5.91
N VAL A 233 -1.20 -13.90 -4.69
CA VAL A 233 -2.04 -14.49 -3.62
C VAL A 233 -3.17 -13.55 -3.16
N GLY A 234 -3.33 -12.42 -3.83
CA GLY A 234 -4.27 -11.37 -3.47
C GLY A 234 -5.61 -11.42 -4.23
N PRO A 235 -6.53 -10.48 -3.97
CA PRO A 235 -6.42 -9.43 -2.96
C PRO A 235 -6.59 -10.01 -1.54
N VAL A 236 -5.55 -9.91 -0.70
CA VAL A 236 -5.56 -10.58 0.62
C VAL A 236 -6.56 -9.94 1.58
N SER A 237 -7.00 -8.71 1.32
CA SER A 237 -8.07 -8.04 2.06
C SER A 237 -9.42 -8.76 1.98
N LEU A 238 -9.71 -9.46 0.87
CA LEU A 238 -10.96 -10.21 0.67
C LEU A 238 -11.03 -11.50 1.49
N THR A 239 -9.94 -11.91 2.12
CA THR A 239 -9.84 -13.18 2.83
C THR A 239 -10.35 -13.08 4.28
N ASN A 240 -10.58 -11.85 4.75
CA ASN A 240 -11.25 -11.58 6.02
C ASN A 240 -12.77 -11.73 5.83
N LEU A 241 -13.28 -12.93 6.08
CA LEU A 241 -14.69 -13.29 5.87
C LEU A 241 -15.65 -12.74 6.95
N ASN A 242 -15.15 -12.44 8.15
CA ASN A 242 -15.96 -11.91 9.26
C ASN A 242 -16.03 -10.38 9.19
N GLU A 243 -17.23 -9.80 9.36
CA GLU A 243 -17.44 -8.35 9.43
C GLU A 243 -16.57 -7.69 10.50
N LEU A 244 -16.41 -8.32 11.67
CA LEU A 244 -15.54 -7.81 12.72
C LEU A 244 -14.06 -7.79 12.33
N ASP A 245 -13.62 -8.68 11.43
CA ASP A 245 -12.26 -8.69 10.91
C ASP A 245 -12.07 -7.60 9.86
N LYS A 246 -13.09 -7.30 9.05
CA LYS A 246 -13.08 -6.16 8.11
C LYS A 246 -13.02 -4.83 8.86
N ILE A 247 -13.78 -4.71 9.96
CA ILE A 247 -13.85 -3.51 10.80
C ILE A 247 -12.51 -3.25 11.50
N GLN A 248 -11.91 -4.28 12.09
CA GLN A 248 -10.67 -4.17 12.86
C GLN A 248 -9.41 -4.36 12.03
N ARG A 249 -9.53 -4.45 10.70
CA ARG A 249 -8.40 -4.62 9.80
C ARG A 249 -7.50 -3.38 9.88
N GLY A 250 -6.33 -3.53 10.50
CA GLY A 250 -5.31 -2.48 10.64
C GLY A 250 -5.37 -1.66 11.94
N HIS A 251 -6.52 -1.60 12.62
CA HIS A 251 -6.63 -0.93 13.92
C HIS A 251 -7.86 -1.38 14.73
N ASN A 252 -7.72 -1.44 16.06
CA ASN A 252 -8.75 -1.91 16.99
C ASN A 252 -9.69 -0.78 17.48
N SER A 253 -10.40 -0.09 16.59
CA SER A 253 -11.41 0.92 16.97
C SER A 253 -12.81 0.57 16.48
N ILE A 254 -13.72 0.25 17.41
CA ILE A 254 -15.10 -0.17 17.11
C ILE A 254 -16.07 1.02 17.02
N SER A 255 -15.84 2.08 17.81
CA SER A 255 -16.85 3.15 18.03
C SER A 255 -17.13 4.02 16.80
N LEU A 256 -16.13 4.32 15.98
CA LEU A 256 -16.28 5.16 14.77
C LEU A 256 -16.95 4.43 13.59
N THR A 257 -17.07 3.11 13.71
CA THR A 257 -17.62 2.26 12.64
C THR A 257 -19.13 2.37 12.55
N HIS A 258 -19.82 2.43 13.69
CA HIS A 258 -21.28 2.46 13.71
C HIS A 258 -21.82 3.74 13.06
N GLN A 259 -21.23 4.89 13.41
CA GLN A 259 -21.68 6.19 12.93
C GLN A 259 -21.54 6.35 11.41
N SER A 260 -20.44 5.87 10.83
CA SER A 260 -20.20 5.99 9.38
C SER A 260 -21.13 5.09 8.57
N LEU A 261 -21.38 3.86 9.02
CA LEU A 261 -22.31 2.94 8.36
C LEU A 261 -23.77 3.41 8.48
N GLU A 262 -24.18 3.91 9.65
CA GLU A 262 -25.52 4.49 9.83
C GLU A 262 -25.76 5.69 8.91
N TRP A 263 -24.78 6.57 8.79
CA TRP A 263 -24.87 7.71 7.87
C TRP A 263 -24.99 7.24 6.42
N LEU A 264 -24.22 6.22 6.01
CA LEU A 264 -24.26 5.64 4.67
C LEU A 264 -25.61 5.00 4.34
N ASN A 265 -26.29 4.41 5.31
CA ASN A 265 -27.64 3.84 5.15
C ASN A 265 -28.69 4.90 4.79
N THR A 266 -28.42 6.18 5.05
CA THR A 266 -29.31 7.29 4.68
C THR A 266 -29.11 7.79 3.25
N LYS A 267 -28.17 7.21 2.50
CA LYS A 267 -27.75 7.69 1.17
C LYS A 267 -28.17 6.74 0.08
N GLU A 268 -28.51 7.31 -1.08
CA GLU A 268 -28.85 6.54 -2.27
C GLU A 268 -27.64 5.72 -2.77
N PRO A 269 -27.88 4.57 -3.44
CA PRO A 269 -26.82 3.74 -4.00
C PRO A 269 -25.86 4.50 -4.91
N LYS A 270 -24.56 4.23 -4.78
CA LYS A 270 -23.49 4.78 -5.62
C LYS A 270 -23.45 6.31 -5.70
N THR A 271 -23.88 7.02 -4.65
CA THR A 271 -23.88 8.49 -4.60
C THR A 271 -22.77 9.09 -3.74
N VAL A 272 -22.16 8.30 -2.86
CA VAL A 272 -21.18 8.78 -1.88
C VAL A 272 -19.75 8.59 -2.40
N LEU A 273 -18.94 9.63 -2.31
CA LEU A 273 -17.49 9.56 -2.46
C LEU A 273 -16.84 9.26 -1.10
N TYR A 274 -16.03 8.22 -1.02
CA TYR A 274 -15.13 8.03 0.13
C TYR A 274 -13.77 8.66 -0.16
N ILE A 275 -13.16 9.30 0.83
CA ILE A 275 -11.84 9.93 0.72
C ILE A 275 -10.95 9.42 1.84
N CYS A 276 -9.85 8.78 1.46
CA CYS A 276 -8.80 8.35 2.39
C CYS A 276 -7.43 8.29 1.70
N LEU A 277 -6.48 9.05 2.23
CA LEU A 277 -5.11 9.12 1.71
C LEU A 277 -4.14 8.18 2.45
N GLY A 278 -4.63 7.29 3.32
CA GLY A 278 -3.81 6.32 4.02
C GLY A 278 -3.06 6.87 5.25
N SER A 279 -2.28 5.99 5.89
CA SER A 279 -1.72 6.23 7.24
C SER A 279 -0.37 6.93 7.28
N ILE A 280 0.28 7.13 6.12
CA ILE A 280 1.62 7.73 6.03
C ILE A 280 1.68 8.94 5.09
N CYS A 281 0.64 9.17 4.30
CA CYS A 281 0.53 10.33 3.45
C CYS A 281 0.15 11.55 4.28
N ASN A 282 0.98 12.59 4.18
CA ASN A 282 0.79 13.86 4.87
C ASN A 282 0.74 14.95 3.80
N LEU A 283 -0.37 15.67 3.77
CA LEU A 283 -0.55 16.89 2.98
C LEU A 283 -0.54 18.10 3.92
N SER A 284 -0.11 19.25 3.42
CA SER A 284 -0.18 20.50 4.19
C SER A 284 -1.65 20.86 4.48
N SER A 285 -1.88 21.60 5.57
CA SER A 285 -3.23 22.08 5.88
C SER A 285 -3.83 22.91 4.74
N GLN A 286 -3.02 23.72 4.03
CA GLN A 286 -3.45 24.48 2.85
C GLN A 286 -3.96 23.56 1.72
N GLN A 287 -3.24 22.47 1.42
CA GLN A 287 -3.66 21.51 0.41
C GLN A 287 -4.94 20.75 0.82
N LEU A 288 -5.11 20.45 2.11
CA LEU A 288 -6.34 19.83 2.64
C LEU A 288 -7.53 20.81 2.63
N ILE A 289 -7.30 22.10 2.81
CA ILE A 289 -8.34 23.13 2.66
C ILE A 289 -8.82 23.21 1.21
N GLU A 290 -7.93 23.14 0.22
CA GLU A 290 -8.32 23.09 -1.20
C GLU A 290 -9.10 21.81 -1.54
N LEU A 291 -8.75 20.67 -0.94
CA LEU A 291 -9.57 19.45 -1.00
C LEU A 291 -10.97 19.68 -0.41
N ALA A 292 -11.07 20.26 0.79
CA ALA A 292 -12.34 20.54 1.44
C ALA A 292 -13.25 21.43 0.57
N LEU A 293 -12.68 22.52 0.03
CA LEU A 293 -13.41 23.48 -0.82
C LEU A 293 -13.81 22.87 -2.16
N GLY A 294 -12.98 21.99 -2.74
CA GLY A 294 -13.33 21.27 -3.96
C GLY A 294 -14.44 20.23 -3.76
N LEU A 295 -14.40 19.50 -2.64
CA LEU A 295 -15.50 18.61 -2.23
C LEU A 295 -16.79 19.40 -2.00
N GLU A 296 -16.67 20.58 -1.40
CA GLU A 296 -17.79 21.48 -1.21
C GLU A 296 -18.42 21.87 -2.56
N ALA A 297 -17.62 22.41 -3.47
CA ALA A 297 -18.06 22.86 -4.79
C ALA A 297 -18.62 21.71 -5.67
N SER A 298 -18.15 20.48 -5.49
CA SER A 298 -18.63 19.33 -6.25
C SER A 298 -20.11 19.00 -6.01
N GLY A 299 -20.66 19.37 -4.84
CA GLY A 299 -22.00 18.99 -4.41
C GLY A 299 -22.19 17.49 -4.08
N THR A 300 -21.15 16.67 -4.26
CA THR A 300 -21.22 15.22 -4.07
C THR A 300 -21.29 14.89 -2.56
N PRO A 301 -22.16 13.96 -2.11
CA PRO A 301 -22.09 13.43 -0.76
C PRO A 301 -20.77 12.71 -0.49
N PHE A 302 -20.13 12.93 0.66
CA PHE A 302 -18.82 12.35 0.93
C PHE A 302 -18.59 11.92 2.38
N ILE A 303 -17.71 10.94 2.54
CA ILE A 303 -17.05 10.62 3.80
C ILE A 303 -15.57 10.91 3.65
N TRP A 304 -15.01 11.73 4.53
CA TRP A 304 -13.60 12.08 4.52
C TRP A 304 -12.90 11.63 5.80
N ALA A 305 -11.99 10.66 5.68
CA ALA A 305 -11.14 10.22 6.78
C ALA A 305 -9.89 11.12 6.86
N ILE A 306 -9.74 11.83 7.98
CA ILE A 306 -8.68 12.80 8.25
C ILE A 306 -7.87 12.31 9.44
N ARG A 307 -6.55 12.28 9.32
CA ARG A 307 -5.67 11.90 10.43
C ARG A 307 -5.49 13.08 11.39
N GLU A 308 -5.62 12.82 12.69
CA GLU A 308 -5.30 13.82 13.71
C GLU A 308 -3.81 13.82 14.03
N LYS A 309 -3.10 14.84 13.55
CA LYS A 309 -1.67 15.07 13.79
C LYS A 309 -1.38 16.57 13.90
N GLU A 310 -0.14 16.91 14.23
CA GLU A 310 0.32 18.30 14.33
C GLU A 310 0.07 19.08 13.02
N PHE A 311 0.36 18.46 11.87
CA PHE A 311 0.24 19.11 10.55
C PHE A 311 -1.21 19.36 10.10
N THR A 312 -2.20 18.79 10.79
CA THR A 312 -3.63 19.01 10.54
C THR A 312 -4.26 20.00 11.52
N LYS A 313 -3.50 20.56 12.47
CA LYS A 313 -4.06 21.51 13.45
C LYS A 313 -4.70 22.72 12.77
N ASP A 314 -4.00 23.33 11.81
CA ASP A 314 -4.49 24.50 11.09
C ASP A 314 -5.74 24.17 10.27
N LEU A 315 -5.81 22.98 9.67
CA LEU A 315 -7.03 22.48 9.03
C LEU A 315 -8.20 22.41 10.02
N PHE A 316 -8.01 21.84 11.21
CA PHE A 316 -9.10 21.72 12.18
C PHE A 316 -9.54 23.06 12.75
N THR A 317 -8.60 23.98 12.97
CA THR A 317 -8.92 25.37 13.33
C THR A 317 -9.75 26.02 12.22
N TRP A 318 -9.32 25.90 10.96
CA TRP A 318 -10.07 26.42 9.81
C TRP A 318 -11.47 25.80 9.68
N ILE A 319 -11.61 24.47 9.87
CA ILE A 319 -12.91 23.79 9.83
C ILE A 319 -13.90 24.43 10.82
N VAL A 320 -13.44 24.78 12.03
CA VAL A 320 -14.25 25.40 13.07
C VAL A 320 -14.54 26.87 12.75
N ASP A 321 -13.49 27.65 12.47
CA ASP A 321 -13.60 29.11 12.29
C ASP A 321 -14.40 29.48 11.03
N ASP A 322 -14.23 28.72 9.95
CA ASP A 322 -14.91 28.93 8.68
C ASP A 322 -16.32 28.30 8.67
N GLY A 323 -16.62 27.39 9.60
CA GLY A 323 -17.90 26.68 9.69
C GLY A 323 -18.06 25.63 8.58
N PHE A 324 -16.99 24.95 8.18
CA PHE A 324 -17.01 23.99 7.07
C PHE A 324 -17.98 22.83 7.30
N GLU A 325 -17.98 22.23 8.50
CA GLU A 325 -18.88 21.11 8.85
C GLU A 325 -20.36 21.52 8.74
N ASP A 326 -20.70 22.78 9.08
CA ASP A 326 -22.07 23.29 8.96
C ASP A 326 -22.50 23.44 7.49
N ARG A 327 -21.61 23.91 6.62
CA ARG A 327 -21.92 24.08 5.18
C ARG A 327 -22.10 22.76 4.44
N VAL A 328 -21.42 21.71 4.89
CA VAL A 328 -21.56 20.36 4.33
C VAL A 328 -22.51 19.48 5.15
N ALA A 329 -23.22 20.04 6.12
CA ALA A 329 -24.14 19.29 6.97
C ALA A 329 -25.13 18.47 6.13
N GLY A 330 -25.31 17.20 6.50
CA GLY A 330 -26.19 16.27 5.79
C GLY A 330 -25.58 15.63 4.54
N ARG A 331 -24.51 16.18 3.95
CA ARG A 331 -23.84 15.61 2.76
C ARG A 331 -22.38 15.25 2.97
N GLY A 332 -21.69 15.84 3.93
CA GLY A 332 -20.33 15.48 4.33
C GLY A 332 -20.32 14.82 5.72
N LEU A 333 -19.49 13.80 5.89
CA LEU A 333 -19.14 13.23 7.19
C LEU A 333 -17.62 13.18 7.33
N LEU A 334 -17.08 13.84 8.35
CA LEU A 334 -15.65 13.84 8.66
C LEU A 334 -15.37 12.78 9.72
N ILE A 335 -14.46 11.85 9.42
CA ILE A 335 -13.96 10.86 10.37
C ILE A 335 -12.57 11.29 10.79
N ARG A 336 -12.38 11.56 12.08
CA ARG A 336 -11.08 11.91 12.63
C ARG A 336 -10.38 10.64 13.13
N GLY A 337 -9.23 10.32 12.54
CA GLY A 337 -8.43 9.13 12.85
C GLY A 337 -8.73 7.95 11.93
N TRP A 338 -8.91 6.76 12.51
CA TRP A 338 -9.07 5.50 11.77
C TRP A 338 -10.50 5.30 11.27
N ALA A 339 -10.64 4.98 9.99
CA ALA A 339 -11.92 4.62 9.37
C ALA A 339 -11.96 3.13 9.02
N PRO A 340 -13.11 2.44 9.16
CA PRO A 340 -13.28 1.04 8.73
C PRO A 340 -13.38 0.96 7.20
N GLN A 341 -12.27 1.27 6.52
CA GLN A 341 -12.21 1.51 5.07
C GLN A 341 -12.86 0.40 4.24
N VAL A 342 -12.54 -0.87 4.50
CA VAL A 342 -13.13 -1.99 3.76
C VAL A 342 -14.65 -2.04 3.93
N SER A 343 -15.16 -1.72 5.12
CA SER A 343 -16.61 -1.71 5.40
C SER A 343 -17.30 -0.56 4.68
N ILE A 344 -16.70 0.64 4.69
CA ILE A 344 -17.21 1.81 3.97
C ILE A 344 -17.23 1.54 2.46
N LEU A 345 -16.10 1.07 1.90
CA LEU A 345 -15.97 0.79 0.47
C LEU A 345 -16.93 -0.30 -0.01
N SER A 346 -17.26 -1.28 0.84
CA SER A 346 -18.21 -2.35 0.52
C SER A 346 -19.68 -1.90 0.61
N HIS A 347 -19.96 -0.70 1.11
CA HIS A 347 -21.32 -0.22 1.29
C HIS A 347 -21.94 0.23 -0.03
N SER A 348 -23.20 -0.18 -0.28
CA SER A 348 -23.91 0.05 -1.55
C SER A 348 -24.05 1.52 -1.97
N SER A 349 -24.07 2.45 -1.01
CA SER A 349 -24.13 3.89 -1.27
C SER A 349 -22.81 4.51 -1.73
N VAL A 350 -21.68 3.84 -1.55
CA VAL A 350 -20.37 4.33 -2.04
C VAL A 350 -20.28 4.11 -3.54
N GLY A 351 -20.07 5.20 -4.28
CA GLY A 351 -19.98 5.24 -5.74
C GLY A 351 -18.61 5.59 -6.28
N GLY A 352 -17.68 6.02 -5.42
CA GLY A 352 -16.31 6.35 -5.82
C GLY A 352 -15.37 6.44 -4.62
N PHE A 353 -14.07 6.37 -4.90
CA PHE A 353 -13.02 6.46 -3.89
C PHE A 353 -11.88 7.37 -4.32
N LEU A 354 -11.68 8.46 -3.59
CA LEU A 354 -10.49 9.29 -3.71
C LEU A 354 -9.37 8.70 -2.84
N THR A 355 -8.28 8.34 -3.50
CA THR A 355 -7.17 7.63 -2.86
C THR A 355 -5.82 8.16 -3.32
N HIS A 356 -4.81 8.00 -2.46
CA HIS A 356 -3.42 8.29 -2.76
C HIS A 356 -2.76 7.28 -3.71
N CYS A 357 -3.51 6.30 -4.22
CA CYS A 357 -3.03 5.23 -5.10
C CYS A 357 -2.02 4.27 -4.45
N GLY A 358 -1.91 4.21 -3.12
CA GLY A 358 -1.17 3.13 -2.47
C GLY A 358 -1.81 1.78 -2.81
N TRP A 359 -1.00 0.74 -2.99
CA TRP A 359 -1.47 -0.50 -3.59
C TRP A 359 -2.61 -1.20 -2.82
N ASN A 360 -2.57 -1.20 -1.49
CA ASN A 360 -3.67 -1.76 -0.69
C ASN A 360 -4.99 -1.02 -0.91
N SER A 361 -4.97 0.31 -0.88
CA SER A 361 -6.17 1.11 -1.09
C SER A 361 -6.71 0.95 -2.51
N SER A 362 -5.81 0.90 -3.50
CA SER A 362 -6.16 0.63 -4.89
C SER A 362 -6.86 -0.72 -5.03
N LEU A 363 -6.29 -1.79 -4.46
CA LEU A 363 -6.91 -3.12 -4.47
C LEU A 363 -8.22 -3.20 -3.71
N GLU A 364 -8.36 -2.50 -2.58
CA GLU A 364 -9.64 -2.44 -1.85
C GLU A 364 -10.73 -1.76 -2.68
N GLY A 365 -10.41 -0.66 -3.37
CA GLY A 365 -11.35 0.01 -4.28
C GLY A 365 -11.68 -0.81 -5.52
N ILE A 366 -10.69 -1.46 -6.14
CA ILE A 366 -10.89 -2.40 -7.26
C ILE A 366 -11.79 -3.57 -6.82
N SER A 367 -11.53 -4.13 -5.65
CA SER A 367 -12.30 -5.27 -5.12
C SER A 367 -13.74 -4.89 -4.72
N ALA A 368 -13.96 -3.63 -4.35
CA ALA A 368 -15.29 -3.06 -4.10
C ALA A 368 -16.06 -2.76 -5.40
N GLY A 369 -15.37 -2.67 -6.54
CA GLY A 369 -15.98 -2.44 -7.85
C GLY A 369 -16.41 -1.00 -8.09
N ILE A 370 -15.65 -0.05 -7.54
CA ILE A 370 -15.95 1.38 -7.64
C ILE A 370 -14.85 2.15 -8.41
N PRO A 371 -15.22 3.21 -9.14
CA PRO A 371 -14.26 4.15 -9.72
C PRO A 371 -13.34 4.81 -8.71
N LEU A 372 -12.10 5.11 -9.13
CA LEU A 372 -11.09 5.74 -8.30
C LEU A 372 -10.76 7.17 -8.77
N VAL A 373 -10.69 8.12 -7.84
CA VAL A 373 -10.01 9.40 -8.07
C VAL A 373 -8.58 9.25 -7.58
N THR A 374 -7.62 9.37 -8.49
CA THR A 374 -6.20 9.11 -8.23
C THR A 374 -5.48 10.39 -7.81
N TRP A 375 -4.88 10.36 -6.62
CA TRP A 375 -4.04 11.43 -6.09
C TRP A 375 -2.67 10.89 -5.63
N PRO A 376 -1.80 10.45 -6.56
CA PRO A 376 -0.49 9.93 -6.18
C PRO A 376 0.36 10.98 -5.47
N LEU A 377 1.05 10.58 -4.41
CA LEU A 377 1.87 11.45 -3.57
C LEU A 377 3.35 11.05 -3.57
N PHE A 378 3.70 9.77 -3.49
CA PHE A 378 5.10 9.31 -3.50
C PHE A 378 5.21 7.80 -3.79
N GLY A 379 6.44 7.29 -3.86
CA GLY A 379 6.69 5.85 -3.97
C GLY A 379 6.13 5.26 -5.27
N ASP A 380 5.44 4.13 -5.15
CA ASP A 380 4.82 3.38 -6.25
C ASP A 380 3.50 4.00 -6.77
N GLN A 381 3.00 5.05 -6.12
CA GLN A 381 1.65 5.56 -6.32
C GLN A 381 1.43 6.13 -7.73
N PHE A 382 2.45 6.75 -8.32
CA PHE A 382 2.37 7.22 -9.71
C PHE A 382 2.28 6.05 -10.70
N SER A 383 3.04 4.97 -10.48
CA SER A 383 2.92 3.73 -11.27
C SER A 383 1.53 3.12 -11.12
N ASN A 384 1.01 3.04 -9.89
CA ASN A 384 -0.35 2.54 -9.65
C ASN A 384 -1.42 3.41 -10.32
N GLU A 385 -1.27 4.74 -10.35
CA GLU A 385 -2.17 5.61 -11.11
C GLU A 385 -2.18 5.26 -12.60
N LYS A 386 -1.01 5.02 -13.22
CA LYS A 386 -0.94 4.63 -14.65
C LYS A 386 -1.69 3.33 -14.89
N LEU A 387 -1.56 2.33 -14.02
CA LEU A 387 -2.35 1.11 -14.11
C LEU A 387 -3.86 1.42 -14.03
N ILE A 388 -4.28 2.15 -13.00
CA ILE A 388 -5.70 2.44 -12.73
C ILE A 388 -6.36 3.23 -13.87
N VAL A 389 -5.69 4.28 -14.35
CA VAL A 389 -6.28 5.23 -15.30
C VAL A 389 -5.96 4.87 -16.75
N ASP A 390 -4.73 4.44 -17.06
CA ASP A 390 -4.31 4.23 -18.44
C ASP A 390 -4.52 2.80 -18.93
N VAL A 391 -4.42 1.81 -18.04
CA VAL A 391 -4.56 0.39 -18.42
C VAL A 391 -5.96 -0.12 -18.11
N LEU A 392 -6.37 -0.07 -16.83
CA LEU A 392 -7.66 -0.60 -16.37
C LEU A 392 -8.84 0.33 -16.76
N LYS A 393 -8.55 1.61 -17.00
CA LYS A 393 -9.55 2.64 -17.32
C LYS A 393 -10.67 2.72 -16.28
N ILE A 394 -10.35 2.56 -14.99
CA ILE A 394 -11.34 2.61 -13.89
C ILE A 394 -11.21 3.85 -13.01
N GLY A 395 -10.31 4.78 -13.35
CA GLY A 395 -10.10 5.97 -12.53
C GLY A 395 -10.00 7.28 -13.31
N VAL A 396 -9.92 8.37 -12.54
CA VAL A 396 -9.79 9.75 -13.00
C VAL A 396 -8.65 10.42 -12.23
N ARG A 397 -7.74 11.07 -12.95
CA ARG A 397 -6.63 11.83 -12.33
C ARG A 397 -7.13 13.08 -11.66
N ILE A 398 -6.66 13.32 -10.44
CA ILE A 398 -6.87 14.60 -9.80
C ILE A 398 -5.99 15.71 -10.39
N GLY A 399 -4.81 15.35 -10.90
CA GLY A 399 -3.84 16.29 -11.50
C GLY A 399 -2.55 16.50 -10.70
N ALA A 400 -2.23 15.59 -9.77
CA ALA A 400 -0.94 15.62 -9.08
C ALA A 400 0.18 15.16 -10.03
N GLU A 401 1.16 16.02 -10.29
CA GLU A 401 2.24 15.78 -11.26
C GLU A 401 3.61 15.52 -10.62
N LYS A 402 3.80 15.93 -9.35
CA LYS A 402 5.07 15.84 -8.63
C LYS A 402 4.90 15.11 -7.31
N PRO A 403 5.90 14.31 -6.87
CA PRO A 403 5.90 13.73 -5.56
C PRO A 403 5.87 14.80 -4.46
N THR A 404 5.13 14.52 -3.40
CA THR A 404 5.06 15.36 -2.21
C THR A 404 6.16 14.94 -1.23
N PHE A 405 6.99 15.89 -0.82
CA PHE A 405 7.98 15.69 0.25
C PHE A 405 7.53 16.47 1.47
N TRP A 406 7.34 15.78 2.59
CA TRP A 406 6.95 16.40 3.84
C TRP A 406 8.12 16.37 4.84
N GLY A 407 8.35 17.47 5.57
CA GLY A 407 9.35 17.51 6.65
C GLY A 407 10.83 17.53 6.22
N GLY A 408 11.14 17.85 4.96
CA GLY A 408 12.51 18.14 4.49
C GLY A 408 12.87 19.63 4.61
N LYS A 409 14.10 20.02 4.24
CA LYS A 409 14.53 21.44 4.16
C LYS A 409 13.74 22.26 3.12
N GLU A 410 13.09 21.58 2.18
CA GLU A 410 12.22 22.12 1.13
C GLU A 410 10.76 21.75 1.44
N GLU A 411 10.24 22.19 2.59
CA GLU A 411 8.80 22.09 2.85
C GLU A 411 8.09 23.05 1.89
N THR A 412 7.58 22.53 0.78
CA THR A 412 6.78 23.32 -0.14
C THR A 412 5.39 23.49 0.46
N THR A 413 5.07 24.70 0.90
CA THR A 413 3.69 25.14 1.19
C THR A 413 2.87 25.31 -0.09
N GLU A 414 3.47 25.07 -1.25
CA GLU A 414 2.82 25.20 -2.55
C GLU A 414 1.67 24.18 -2.71
N VAL A 415 0.47 24.70 -2.96
CA VAL A 415 -0.69 23.91 -3.32
C VAL A 415 -0.51 23.38 -4.74
N SER A 416 -0.35 22.07 -4.87
CA SER A 416 -0.15 21.41 -6.17
C SER A 416 -1.46 21.06 -6.88
N VAL A 417 -2.55 20.90 -6.13
CA VAL A 417 -3.89 20.58 -6.65
C VAL A 417 -4.88 21.62 -6.16
N GLN A 418 -5.51 22.35 -7.06
CA GLN A 418 -6.46 23.41 -6.70
C GLN A 418 -7.86 22.84 -6.45
N ARG A 419 -8.71 23.55 -5.71
CA ARG A 419 -10.12 23.13 -5.50
C ARG A 419 -10.88 22.84 -6.79
N ALA A 420 -10.57 23.56 -7.87
CA ALA A 420 -11.18 23.35 -9.19
C ALA A 420 -10.78 22.01 -9.81
N ASP A 421 -9.55 21.55 -9.54
CA ASP A 421 -9.07 20.23 -9.97
C ASP A 421 -9.79 19.12 -9.20
N VAL A 422 -9.95 19.31 -7.89
CA VAL A 422 -10.70 18.40 -7.02
C VAL A 422 -12.16 18.32 -7.46
N GLU A 423 -12.85 19.47 -7.64
CA GLU A 423 -14.23 19.53 -8.10
C GLU A 423 -14.41 18.79 -9.44
N ARG A 424 -13.54 19.07 -10.41
CA ARG A 424 -13.55 18.43 -11.73
C ARG A 424 -13.39 16.91 -11.60
N ALA A 425 -12.35 16.46 -10.90
CA ALA A 425 -12.04 15.03 -10.80
C ALA A 425 -13.14 14.25 -10.07
N VAL A 426 -13.71 14.83 -9.01
CA VAL A 426 -14.84 14.26 -8.27
C VAL A 426 -16.07 14.16 -9.18
N ARG A 427 -16.43 15.23 -9.89
CA ARG A 427 -17.56 15.19 -10.83
C ARG A 427 -17.36 14.14 -11.91
N LEU A 428 -16.20 14.11 -12.57
CA LEU A 428 -15.89 13.12 -13.60
C LEU A 428 -15.92 11.68 -13.08
N ALA A 429 -15.51 11.43 -11.84
CA ALA A 429 -15.56 10.08 -11.27
C ALA A 429 -16.98 9.64 -10.92
N MET A 430 -17.83 10.59 -10.51
CA MET A 430 -19.19 10.33 -10.02
C MET A 430 -20.28 10.52 -11.09
N GLU A 431 -19.97 11.16 -12.21
CA GLU A 431 -20.93 11.44 -13.29
C GLU A 431 -21.45 10.16 -13.96
N GLY A 432 -22.69 10.23 -14.47
CA GLY A 432 -23.29 9.28 -15.39
C GLY A 432 -22.88 9.52 -16.85
N GLY A 433 -23.36 8.69 -17.76
CA GLY A 433 -23.07 8.80 -19.19
C GLY A 433 -22.04 7.78 -19.66
N GLU A 434 -21.77 7.75 -20.97
CA GLU A 434 -21.06 6.64 -21.60
C GLU A 434 -19.69 6.34 -20.96
N GLU A 435 -18.87 7.37 -20.70
CA GLU A 435 -17.55 7.18 -20.09
C GLU A 435 -17.65 6.76 -18.61
N GLY A 436 -18.47 7.44 -17.82
CA GLY A 436 -18.68 7.15 -16.40
C GLY A 436 -19.29 5.77 -16.15
N ASP A 437 -20.28 5.38 -16.96
CA ASP A 437 -20.93 4.08 -16.90
C ASP A 437 -19.99 2.96 -17.39
N GLY A 438 -19.20 3.23 -18.43
CA GLY A 438 -18.14 2.33 -18.87
C GLY A 438 -17.09 2.10 -17.78
N ARG A 439 -16.70 3.15 -17.04
CA ARG A 439 -15.75 3.08 -15.92
C ARG A 439 -16.29 2.22 -14.78
N ARG A 440 -17.54 2.44 -14.37
CA ARG A 440 -18.23 1.64 -13.34
C ARG A 440 -18.35 0.19 -13.75
N LYS A 441 -18.77 -0.08 -14.99
CA LYS A 441 -18.89 -1.46 -15.51
C LYS A 441 -17.56 -2.22 -15.44
N ARG A 442 -16.46 -1.61 -15.88
CA ARG A 442 -15.12 -2.21 -15.79
C ARG A 442 -14.71 -2.47 -14.34
N ALA A 443 -14.97 -1.53 -13.43
CA ALA A 443 -14.67 -1.71 -12.01
C ALA A 443 -15.47 -2.89 -11.41
N GLU A 444 -16.77 -2.99 -11.71
CA GLU A 444 -17.64 -4.09 -11.25
C GLU A 444 -17.19 -5.46 -11.80
N GLU A 445 -16.79 -5.52 -13.07
CA GLU A 445 -16.23 -6.72 -13.70
C GLU A 445 -14.95 -7.17 -12.98
N LEU A 446 -14.01 -6.23 -12.75
CA LEU A 446 -12.77 -6.52 -12.03
C LEU A 446 -13.04 -6.98 -10.59
N ALA A 447 -14.03 -6.40 -9.90
CA ALA A 447 -14.43 -6.85 -8.57
C ALA A 447 -14.96 -8.29 -8.57
N GLY A 448 -15.72 -8.68 -9.60
CA GLY A 448 -16.17 -10.06 -9.81
C GLY A 448 -15.01 -11.04 -10.00
N ILE A 449 -14.03 -10.65 -10.82
CA ILE A 449 -12.81 -11.44 -11.05
C ILE A 449 -11.98 -11.55 -9.77
N ALA A 450 -11.80 -10.45 -9.03
CA ALA A 450 -11.07 -10.42 -7.76
C ALA A 450 -11.65 -11.41 -6.73
N ARG A 451 -12.98 -11.47 -6.60
CA ARG A 451 -13.67 -12.46 -5.74
C ARG A 451 -13.41 -13.89 -6.21
N THR A 452 -13.55 -14.13 -7.52
CA THR A 452 -13.32 -15.46 -8.11
C THR A 452 -11.88 -15.93 -7.91
N ALA A 453 -10.89 -15.03 -7.97
CA ALA A 453 -9.47 -15.36 -7.81
C ALA A 453 -9.14 -15.93 -6.42
N VAL A 454 -9.79 -15.42 -5.37
CA VAL A 454 -9.55 -15.84 -3.97
C VAL A 454 -10.45 -16.99 -3.51
N GLU A 455 -11.54 -17.26 -4.23
CA GLU A 455 -12.42 -18.40 -3.98
C GLU A 455 -11.75 -19.75 -4.31
N ARG A 456 -12.29 -20.85 -3.76
CA ARG A 456 -11.75 -22.18 -3.97
C ARG A 456 -11.69 -22.52 -5.46
N GLY A 457 -10.47 -22.74 -5.96
CA GLY A 457 -10.21 -23.04 -7.37
C GLY A 457 -9.81 -21.83 -8.22
N GLY A 458 -9.89 -20.62 -7.67
CA GLY A 458 -9.35 -19.39 -8.27
C GLY A 458 -7.83 -19.38 -8.36
N SER A 459 -7.29 -18.46 -9.16
CA SER A 459 -5.84 -18.29 -9.41
C SER A 459 -5.06 -18.05 -8.11
N SER A 460 -5.43 -17.02 -7.36
CA SER A 460 -4.80 -16.68 -6.09
C SER A 460 -4.97 -17.77 -5.04
N TYR A 461 -6.14 -18.39 -4.96
CA TYR A 461 -6.36 -19.52 -4.05
C TYR A 461 -5.37 -20.66 -4.32
N LYS A 462 -5.17 -21.03 -5.59
CA LYS A 462 -4.24 -22.09 -6.02
C LYS A 462 -2.79 -21.68 -5.80
N ASN A 463 -2.43 -20.42 -6.05
CA ASN A 463 -1.06 -19.95 -5.87
C ASN A 463 -0.57 -20.03 -4.42
N VAL A 464 -1.47 -19.96 -3.43
CA VAL A 464 -1.11 -20.25 -2.03
C VAL A 464 -0.72 -21.72 -1.84
N ASP A 465 -1.44 -22.66 -2.45
CA ASP A 465 -1.08 -24.09 -2.39
C ASP A 465 0.25 -24.35 -3.10
N VAL A 466 0.43 -23.79 -4.31
CA VAL A 466 1.67 -23.91 -5.08
C VAL A 466 2.87 -23.35 -4.33
N LEU A 467 2.71 -22.22 -3.63
CA LEU A 467 3.75 -21.66 -2.77
C LEU A 467 4.13 -22.64 -1.66
N ILE A 468 3.15 -23.20 -0.94
CA ILE A 468 3.40 -24.13 0.17
C ILE A 468 4.07 -25.41 -0.34
N GLU A 469 3.59 -25.97 -1.44
CA GLU A 469 4.14 -27.17 -2.07
C GLU A 469 5.58 -26.96 -2.55
N ASP A 470 5.87 -25.81 -3.18
CA ASP A 470 7.21 -25.48 -3.66
C ASP A 470 8.21 -25.32 -2.51
N ILE A 471 7.81 -24.68 -1.40
CA ILE A 471 8.65 -24.60 -0.20
C ILE A 471 8.87 -25.98 0.43
N ALA A 472 7.81 -26.79 0.55
CA ALA A 472 7.92 -28.15 1.11
C ALA A 472 8.87 -29.02 0.28
N LYS A 473 8.72 -29.01 -1.05
CA LYS A 473 9.59 -29.74 -1.97
C LYS A 473 11.04 -29.29 -1.87
N HIS A 474 11.28 -27.98 -1.80
CA HIS A 474 12.63 -27.44 -1.63
C HIS A 474 13.28 -27.93 -0.33
N GLN A 475 12.52 -28.03 0.76
CA GLN A 475 13.02 -28.57 2.03
C GLN A 475 13.31 -30.08 1.96
N GLU A 476 12.46 -30.86 1.28
CA GLU A 476 12.69 -32.29 1.07
C GLU A 476 13.94 -32.55 0.23
N GLU A 477 14.10 -31.83 -0.88
CA GLU A 477 15.28 -31.91 -1.74
C GLU A 477 16.56 -31.59 -0.94
N ARG A 478 16.51 -30.59 -0.06
CA ARG A 478 17.65 -30.24 0.80
C ARG A 478 17.99 -31.31 1.83
N ARG A 479 16.99 -31.91 2.50
CA ARG A 479 17.21 -33.02 3.46
C ARG A 479 17.78 -34.27 2.81
N ASN A 480 17.53 -34.48 1.52
CA ASN A 480 18.04 -35.63 0.78
C ASN A 480 19.46 -35.45 0.25
N HIS A 481 19.98 -34.21 0.18
CA HIS A 481 21.30 -33.89 -0.39
C HIS A 481 22.31 -33.34 0.64
N GLY A 482 21.90 -33.06 1.88
CA GLY A 482 22.77 -32.69 3.00
C GLY A 482 22.89 -33.81 4.01
#